data_AF-A0A9D8T8L0-F1
#
_entry.id   AF-A0A9D8T8L0-F1
#
_cell.length_a   1.000
_cell.length_b   1.000
_cell.length_c   1.000
_cell.angle_alpha   90.00
_cell.angle_beta   90.00
_cell.angle_gamma   90.00
#
_symmetry.space_group_name_H-M   'P 1'
#
loop_
_entity.id
_entity.type
_entity.pdbx_description
1 polymer ?
#
loop_
_entity_poly.entity_id
_entity_poly.type
_entity_poly.pdbx_seq_one_letter_code
_entity_poly.pdbx_strand_id
1 'polypeptide(L)'
;MEKSQIWKASVSKAFYGFLAYKLLGGVVGAIVGLASGAAGVASIINGGGGGALLGPVLVGILALAGYVYYFLGIKGMKESAAETPMGDGTAKVYKGAMLGLVGTLIGIIPLLGFIGTILEIIGFVFMMMGFNSLRQLSLNELAAKGAHQLWLMMVLSVVSAVVSIIPLVGNILSLILSIVILALAFLGWRNFANSSLE
;
A
#
# COMPACT_ATOMS: atom_id res chain seq x y z
N MET A 1 10.62 -16.60 -19.82
CA MET A 1 9.43 -15.72 -19.89
C MET A 1 9.88 -14.38 -20.44
N GLU A 2 9.20 -13.87 -21.46
CA GLU A 2 9.46 -12.54 -22.01
C GLU A 2 9.23 -11.47 -20.94
N LYS A 3 10.07 -10.42 -20.86
CA LYS A 3 10.00 -9.38 -19.81
C LYS A 3 8.60 -8.76 -19.69
N SER A 4 7.88 -8.62 -20.82
CA SER A 4 6.50 -8.12 -20.89
C SER A 4 5.48 -9.01 -20.14
N GLN A 5 5.63 -10.33 -20.23
CA GLN A 5 4.79 -11.28 -19.49
C GLN A 5 5.03 -11.17 -17.97
N ILE A 6 6.31 -11.04 -17.57
CA ILE A 6 6.69 -10.86 -16.16
C ILE A 6 6.15 -9.54 -15.63
N TRP A 7 6.21 -8.47 -16.42
CA TRP A 7 5.64 -7.17 -16.08
C TRP A 7 4.15 -7.26 -15.77
N LYS A 8 3.35 -7.77 -16.70
CA LYS A 8 1.90 -7.88 -16.52
C LYS A 8 1.53 -8.72 -15.29
N ALA A 9 2.20 -9.86 -15.09
CA ALA A 9 2.01 -10.69 -13.92
C ALA A 9 2.39 -9.94 -12.62
N SER A 10 3.47 -9.18 -12.64
CA SER A 10 3.95 -8.41 -11.49
C SER A 10 3.01 -7.27 -11.13
N VAL A 11 2.51 -6.54 -12.12
CA VAL A 11 1.49 -5.48 -11.91
C VAL A 11 0.20 -6.07 -11.35
N SER A 12 -0.24 -7.22 -11.85
CA SER A 12 -1.42 -7.92 -11.33
C SER A 12 -1.24 -8.35 -9.87
N LYS A 13 -0.07 -8.90 -9.52
CA LYS A 13 0.30 -9.23 -8.13
C LYS A 13 0.27 -7.99 -7.24
N ALA A 14 0.85 -6.88 -7.71
CA ALA A 14 0.82 -5.62 -7.00
C ALA A 14 -0.63 -5.16 -6.75
N PHE A 15 -1.46 -5.19 -7.78
CA PHE A 15 -2.87 -4.80 -7.65
C PHE A 15 -3.64 -5.64 -6.63
N TYR A 16 -3.60 -6.97 -6.75
CA TYR A 16 -4.35 -7.85 -5.85
C TYR A 16 -3.81 -7.80 -4.42
N GLY A 17 -2.50 -7.68 -4.26
CA GLY A 17 -1.88 -7.49 -2.94
C GLY A 17 -2.28 -6.18 -2.29
N PHE A 18 -2.27 -5.08 -3.07
CA PHE A 18 -2.73 -3.77 -2.61
C PHE A 18 -4.20 -3.83 -2.17
N LEU A 19 -5.06 -4.47 -2.97
CA LEU A 19 -6.47 -4.60 -2.67
C LEU A 19 -6.69 -5.42 -1.38
N ALA A 20 -6.02 -6.57 -1.26
CA ALA A 20 -6.07 -7.39 -0.05
C ALA A 20 -5.60 -6.59 1.17
N TYR A 21 -4.47 -5.88 1.06
CA TYR A 21 -3.96 -5.04 2.14
C TYR A 21 -4.92 -3.90 2.50
N LYS A 22 -5.54 -3.22 1.53
CA LYS A 22 -6.44 -2.10 1.82
C LYS A 22 -7.79 -2.53 2.39
N LEU A 23 -8.37 -3.62 1.88
CA LEU A 23 -9.65 -4.13 2.37
C LEU A 23 -9.52 -4.77 3.75
N LEU A 24 -8.38 -5.41 4.04
CA LEU A 24 -8.14 -6.09 5.32
C LEU A 24 -7.39 -5.19 6.32
N GLY A 25 -6.69 -4.16 5.84
CA GLY A 25 -5.81 -3.29 6.64
C GLY A 25 -6.52 -2.41 7.66
N GLY A 26 -7.81 -2.12 7.47
CA GLY A 26 -8.64 -1.49 8.51
C GLY A 26 -8.66 -2.28 9.83
N VAL A 27 -8.45 -3.60 9.75
CA VAL A 27 -8.35 -4.48 10.92
C VAL A 27 -6.93 -4.55 11.48
N VAL A 28 -5.88 -4.32 10.68
CA VAL A 28 -4.50 -4.19 11.18
C VAL A 28 -4.38 -3.00 12.12
N GLY A 29 -4.98 -1.85 11.78
CA GLY A 29 -5.04 -0.70 12.68
C GLY A 29 -5.76 -0.99 13.99
N ALA A 30 -6.82 -1.82 13.95
CA ALA A 30 -7.52 -2.28 15.15
C ALA A 30 -6.67 -3.23 16.01
N ILE A 31 -5.91 -4.15 15.39
CA ILE A 31 -4.98 -5.05 16.10
C ILE A 31 -3.82 -4.28 16.71
N VAL A 32 -3.23 -3.33 15.97
CA VAL A 32 -2.14 -2.48 16.49
C VAL A 32 -2.68 -1.63 17.64
N GLY A 33 -3.90 -1.09 17.54
CA GLY A 33 -4.57 -0.39 18.65
C GLY A 33 -4.82 -1.28 19.88
N LEU A 34 -5.18 -2.56 19.67
CA LEU A 34 -5.32 -3.54 20.74
C LEU A 34 -3.97 -3.98 21.33
N ALA A 35 -2.93 -4.17 20.52
CA ALA A 35 -1.61 -4.62 20.95
C ALA A 35 -0.77 -3.51 21.60
N SER A 36 -1.08 -2.24 21.32
CA SER A 36 -0.39 -1.07 21.91
C SER A 36 -1.07 -0.53 23.17
N GLY A 37 -2.34 -0.86 23.42
CA GLY A 37 -3.05 -0.49 24.64
C GLY A 37 -2.80 -1.49 25.77
N ALA A 38 -2.44 -1.03 26.98
CA ALA A 38 -2.25 -1.88 28.16
C ALA A 38 -3.44 -2.82 28.44
N ALA A 39 -4.66 -2.40 28.10
CA ALA A 39 -5.89 -3.20 28.22
C ALA A 39 -6.00 -4.33 27.17
N GLY A 40 -5.50 -4.11 25.95
CA GLY A 40 -5.53 -5.15 24.91
C GLY A 40 -4.35 -6.13 25.04
N VAL A 41 -3.21 -5.68 25.56
CA VAL A 41 -2.13 -6.60 26.01
C VAL A 41 -2.62 -7.45 27.19
N ALA A 42 -3.32 -6.85 28.16
CA ALA A 42 -3.88 -7.58 29.30
C ALA A 42 -4.99 -8.58 28.89
N SER A 43 -5.80 -8.29 27.87
CA SER A 43 -6.80 -9.24 27.37
C SER A 43 -6.18 -10.43 26.63
N ILE A 44 -5.06 -10.20 25.92
CA ILE A 44 -4.24 -11.25 25.29
C ILE A 44 -3.55 -12.13 26.35
N ILE A 45 -2.97 -11.52 27.39
CA ILE A 45 -2.21 -12.24 28.44
C ILE A 45 -3.13 -13.01 29.39
N ASN A 46 -4.29 -12.47 29.76
CA ASN A 46 -5.18 -13.08 30.76
C ASN A 46 -6.20 -14.08 30.18
N GLY A 47 -6.03 -14.53 28.93
CA GLY A 47 -6.88 -15.58 28.34
C GLY A 47 -8.35 -15.17 28.14
N GLY A 48 -8.62 -13.86 28.03
CA GLY A 48 -9.96 -13.32 27.83
C GLY A 48 -10.51 -13.62 26.43
N GLY A 49 -10.98 -14.84 26.21
CA GLY A 49 -11.80 -15.22 25.05
C GLY A 49 -11.03 -15.70 23.82
N GLY A 50 -10.57 -16.95 23.85
CA GLY A 50 -9.92 -17.65 22.72
C GLY A 50 -10.74 -17.83 21.44
N GLY A 51 -11.91 -17.18 21.29
CA GLY A 51 -12.68 -17.10 20.05
C GLY A 51 -12.81 -15.68 19.49
N ALA A 52 -12.76 -14.65 20.33
CA ALA A 52 -12.95 -13.25 19.93
C ALA A 52 -11.65 -12.60 19.39
N LEU A 53 -10.49 -13.16 19.75
CA LEU A 53 -9.16 -12.66 19.34
C LEU A 53 -8.65 -13.29 18.03
N LEU A 54 -9.17 -14.46 17.66
CA LEU A 54 -8.70 -15.23 16.51
C LEU A 54 -9.10 -14.53 15.21
N GLY A 55 -10.32 -13.98 15.15
CA GLY A 55 -10.80 -13.21 14.00
C GLY A 55 -9.89 -12.03 13.67
N PRO A 56 -9.71 -11.06 14.59
CA PRO A 56 -8.82 -9.92 14.36
C PRO A 56 -7.39 -10.34 14.01
N VAL A 57 -6.76 -11.24 14.79
CA VAL A 57 -5.37 -11.67 14.54
C VAL A 57 -5.22 -12.32 13.14
N LEU A 58 -6.15 -13.20 12.74
CA LEU A 58 -6.12 -13.83 11.42
C LEU A 58 -6.28 -12.80 10.30
N VAL A 59 -7.17 -11.82 10.46
CA VAL A 59 -7.33 -10.75 9.46
C VAL A 59 -6.07 -9.89 9.37
N GLY A 60 -5.38 -9.65 10.48
CA GLY A 60 -4.08 -8.97 10.49
C GLY A 60 -3.00 -9.72 9.72
N ILE A 61 -2.91 -11.04 9.93
CA ILE A 61 -2.00 -11.91 9.20
C ILE A 61 -2.33 -11.88 7.70
N LEU A 62 -3.61 -11.96 7.33
CA LEU A 62 -4.04 -11.90 5.93
C LEU A 62 -3.75 -10.54 5.29
N ALA A 63 -3.90 -9.44 6.02
CA ALA A 63 -3.54 -8.11 5.54
C ALA A 63 -2.03 -8.00 5.31
N LEU A 64 -1.21 -8.51 6.24
CA LEU A 64 0.24 -8.56 6.06
C LEU A 64 0.64 -9.43 4.87
N ALA A 65 0.00 -10.60 4.69
CA ALA A 65 0.18 -11.43 3.51
C ALA A 65 -0.19 -10.68 2.22
N GLY A 66 -1.27 -9.87 2.25
CA GLY A 66 -1.64 -8.95 1.17
C GLY A 66 -0.53 -7.93 0.88
N TYR A 67 0.07 -7.33 1.91
CA TYR A 67 1.20 -6.42 1.74
C TYR A 67 2.42 -7.14 1.14
N VAL A 68 2.75 -8.33 1.64
CA VAL A 68 3.87 -9.12 1.08
C VAL A 68 3.62 -9.43 -0.39
N TYR A 69 2.38 -9.80 -0.76
CA TYR A 69 2.01 -10.04 -2.15
C TYR A 69 2.11 -8.78 -3.01
N TYR A 70 1.71 -7.62 -2.46
CA TYR A 70 1.90 -6.32 -3.08
C TYR A 70 3.39 -6.04 -3.34
N PHE A 71 4.22 -6.20 -2.32
CA PHE A 71 5.66 -5.99 -2.39
C PHE A 71 6.33 -6.89 -3.44
N LEU A 72 5.95 -8.17 -3.51
CA LEU A 72 6.47 -9.10 -4.53
C LEU A 72 6.08 -8.65 -5.95
N GLY A 73 4.88 -8.11 -6.14
CA GLY A 73 4.46 -7.50 -7.40
C GLY A 73 5.34 -6.30 -7.77
N ILE A 74 5.58 -5.38 -6.83
CA ILE A 74 6.45 -4.22 -7.06
C ILE A 74 7.90 -4.64 -7.36
N LYS A 75 8.42 -5.66 -6.66
CA LYS A 75 9.75 -6.23 -6.93
C LYS A 75 9.86 -6.70 -8.38
N GLY A 76 8.87 -7.48 -8.84
CA GLY A 76 8.83 -7.95 -10.23
C GLY A 76 8.71 -6.83 -11.26
N MET A 77 7.97 -5.75 -10.95
CA MET A 77 7.94 -4.54 -11.79
C MET A 77 9.33 -3.90 -11.92
N LYS A 78 10.02 -3.71 -10.79
CA LYS A 78 11.38 -3.13 -10.76
C LYS A 78 12.40 -3.99 -11.52
N GLU A 79 12.31 -5.30 -11.41
CA GLU A 79 13.19 -6.23 -12.14
C GLU A 79 12.91 -6.22 -13.65
N SER A 80 11.64 -6.18 -14.04
CA SER A 80 11.23 -6.17 -15.45
C SER A 80 11.58 -4.86 -16.17
N ALA A 81 11.50 -3.74 -15.46
CA ALA A 81 11.77 -2.40 -15.99
C ALA A 81 13.21 -1.92 -15.80
N ALA A 82 14.12 -2.74 -15.26
CA ALA A 82 15.45 -2.31 -14.85
C ALA A 82 16.30 -1.67 -15.97
N GLU A 83 16.11 -2.13 -17.22
CA GLU A 83 16.84 -1.67 -18.40
C GLU A 83 16.00 -0.75 -19.30
N THR A 84 14.85 -0.26 -18.81
CA THR A 84 13.94 0.60 -19.57
C THR A 84 13.92 2.02 -19.00
N PRO A 85 13.35 3.01 -19.71
CA PRO A 85 13.16 4.36 -19.18
C PRO A 85 12.36 4.41 -17.86
N MET A 86 11.61 3.34 -17.53
CA MET A 86 10.83 3.21 -16.30
C MET A 86 11.64 2.69 -15.09
N GLY A 87 12.90 2.30 -15.29
CA GLY A 87 13.72 1.63 -14.27
C GLY A 87 13.92 2.46 -12.99
N ASP A 88 14.28 3.74 -13.12
CA ASP A 88 14.48 4.61 -11.95
C ASP A 88 13.18 4.84 -11.17
N GLY A 89 12.07 5.07 -11.88
CA GLY A 89 10.76 5.28 -11.26
C GLY A 89 10.26 4.03 -10.53
N THR A 90 10.37 2.85 -11.14
CA THR A 90 10.00 1.58 -10.50
C THR A 90 10.92 1.22 -9.34
N ALA A 91 12.21 1.59 -9.39
CA ALA A 91 13.13 1.43 -8.28
C ALA A 91 12.76 2.28 -7.05
N LYS A 92 12.29 3.51 -7.25
CA LYS A 92 11.77 4.37 -6.18
C LYS A 92 10.49 3.79 -5.56
N VAL A 93 9.55 3.30 -6.39
CA VAL A 93 8.34 2.60 -5.91
C VAL A 93 8.72 1.37 -5.08
N TYR A 94 9.71 0.59 -5.53
CA TYR A 94 10.23 -0.56 -4.79
C TYR A 94 10.83 -0.19 -3.44
N LYS A 95 11.69 0.84 -3.38
CA LYS A 95 12.23 1.34 -2.11
C LYS A 95 11.12 1.76 -1.16
N GLY A 96 10.10 2.45 -1.68
CA GLY A 96 8.94 2.84 -0.89
C GLY A 96 8.15 1.65 -0.34
N ALA A 97 7.93 0.62 -1.15
CA ALA A 97 7.21 -0.60 -0.75
C ALA A 97 7.99 -1.38 0.32
N MET A 98 9.31 -1.46 0.16
CA MET A 98 10.19 -2.11 1.12
C MET A 98 10.16 -1.39 2.47
N LEU A 99 10.31 -0.06 2.47
CA LEU A 99 10.27 0.75 3.69
C LEU A 99 8.91 0.68 4.38
N GLY A 100 7.81 0.68 3.62
CA GLY A 100 6.48 0.50 4.17
C GLY A 100 6.27 -0.88 4.79
N LEU A 101 6.73 -1.96 4.13
CA LEU A 101 6.65 -3.31 4.70
C LEU A 101 7.46 -3.43 6.00
N VAL A 102 8.70 -2.94 6.01
CA VAL A 102 9.54 -2.92 7.22
C VAL A 102 8.91 -2.05 8.30
N GLY A 103 8.36 -0.89 7.93
CA GLY A 103 7.65 0.01 8.82
C GLY A 103 6.45 -0.65 9.49
N THR A 104 5.61 -1.35 8.71
CA THR A 104 4.47 -2.12 9.23
C THR A 104 4.92 -3.23 10.19
N LEU A 105 5.99 -3.97 9.86
CA LEU A 105 6.52 -5.03 10.75
C LEU A 105 7.06 -4.48 12.07
N ILE A 106 7.78 -3.35 12.03
CA ILE A 106 8.27 -2.66 13.23
C ILE A 106 7.10 -2.05 14.01
N GLY A 107 6.08 -1.57 13.32
CA GLY A 107 4.85 -0.98 13.87
C GLY A 107 4.07 -1.91 14.80
N ILE A 108 4.20 -3.24 14.60
CA ILE A 108 3.59 -4.26 15.45
C ILE A 108 4.25 -4.32 16.84
N ILE A 109 5.51 -3.88 16.97
CA ILE A 109 6.26 -3.91 18.23
C ILE A 109 5.85 -2.69 19.07
N PRO A 110 5.21 -2.86 20.24
CA PRO A 110 4.61 -1.74 20.99
C PRO A 110 5.57 -0.59 21.32
N LEU A 111 6.84 -0.90 21.64
CA LEU A 111 7.86 0.09 21.99
C LEU A 111 8.52 0.75 20.78
N LEU A 112 8.38 0.17 19.58
CA LEU A 112 9.02 0.67 18.35
C LEU A 112 8.00 1.20 17.33
N GLY A 113 6.71 1.26 17.71
CA GLY A 113 5.62 1.67 16.82
C GLY A 113 5.88 3.00 16.10
N PHE A 114 6.45 3.98 16.82
CA PHE A 114 6.77 5.29 16.25
C PHE A 114 7.82 5.22 15.13
N ILE A 115 8.81 4.32 15.23
CA ILE A 115 9.81 4.10 14.18
C ILE A 115 9.14 3.50 12.96
N GLY A 116 8.20 2.57 13.17
CA GLY A 116 7.37 1.99 12.12
C GLY A 116 6.64 3.07 11.32
N THR A 117 5.95 3.97 12.02
CA THR A 117 5.24 5.10 11.39
C THR A 117 6.18 6.00 10.58
N ILE A 118 7.37 6.32 11.10
CA ILE A 118 8.36 7.15 10.37
C ILE A 118 8.79 6.45 9.07
N LEU A 119 9.07 5.14 9.11
CA LEU A 119 9.45 4.37 7.93
C LEU A 119 8.33 4.28 6.90
N GLU A 120 7.08 4.14 7.33
CA GLU A 120 5.92 4.17 6.45
C GLU A 120 5.76 5.52 5.77
N ILE A 121 5.97 6.64 6.48
CA ILE A 121 5.95 7.99 5.89
C ILE A 121 7.06 8.14 4.86
N ILE A 122 8.30 7.76 5.20
CA ILE A 122 9.43 7.85 4.25
C ILE A 122 9.14 6.96 3.03
N GLY A 123 8.62 5.75 3.24
CA GLY A 123 8.24 4.83 2.18
C GLY A 123 7.16 5.40 1.26
N PHE A 124 6.16 6.06 1.84
CA PHE A 124 5.12 6.77 1.10
C PHE A 124 5.70 7.89 0.23
N VAL A 125 6.65 8.67 0.75
CA VAL A 125 7.33 9.71 -0.03
C VAL A 125 8.11 9.10 -1.21
N PHE A 126 8.83 8.00 -1.01
CA PHE A 126 9.52 7.30 -2.10
C PHE A 126 8.58 6.78 -3.18
N MET A 127 7.43 6.19 -2.81
CA MET A 127 6.41 5.77 -3.78
C MET A 127 5.88 6.96 -4.58
N MET A 128 5.59 8.06 -3.91
CA MET A 128 5.06 9.26 -4.56
C MET A 128 6.08 9.85 -5.55
N MET A 129 7.36 9.90 -5.17
CA MET A 129 8.44 10.30 -6.07
C MET A 129 8.56 9.35 -7.27
N GLY A 130 8.46 8.03 -7.06
CA GLY A 130 8.50 7.04 -8.12
C GLY A 130 7.37 7.20 -9.13
N PHE A 131 6.12 7.27 -8.67
CA PHE A 131 4.98 7.51 -9.57
C PHE A 131 5.03 8.89 -10.23
N ASN A 132 5.55 9.91 -9.55
CA ASN A 132 5.77 11.22 -10.17
C ASN A 132 6.82 11.19 -11.29
N SER A 133 7.89 10.40 -11.15
CA SER A 133 8.83 10.20 -12.27
C SER A 133 8.19 9.42 -13.43
N LEU A 134 7.42 8.37 -13.13
CA LEU A 134 6.80 7.53 -14.15
C LEU A 134 5.74 8.29 -14.96
N ARG A 135 4.97 9.20 -14.33
CA ARG A 135 3.95 9.99 -15.04
C ARG A 135 4.52 11.03 -16.00
N GLN A 136 5.81 11.35 -15.89
CA GLN A 136 6.49 12.32 -16.74
C GLN A 136 7.15 11.67 -17.97
N LEU A 137 7.15 10.34 -18.06
CA LEU A 137 7.70 9.62 -19.20
C LEU A 137 6.73 9.72 -20.39
N SER A 138 7.11 10.49 -21.41
CA SER A 138 6.31 10.67 -22.64
C SER A 138 6.31 9.45 -23.56
N LEU A 139 7.28 8.54 -23.40
CA LEU A 139 7.47 7.38 -24.28
C LEU A 139 6.44 6.27 -24.06
N ASN A 140 5.69 6.30 -22.96
CA ASN A 140 4.74 5.25 -22.63
C ASN A 140 3.46 5.82 -22.02
N GLU A 141 2.50 6.17 -22.88
CA GLU A 141 1.29 6.90 -22.49
C GLU A 141 0.45 6.14 -21.46
N LEU A 142 0.31 4.81 -21.61
CA LEU A 142 -0.43 3.99 -20.67
C LEU A 142 0.26 3.91 -19.30
N ALA A 143 1.58 3.71 -19.26
CA ALA A 143 2.33 3.74 -18.01
C ALA A 143 2.26 5.12 -17.35
N ALA A 144 2.39 6.20 -18.12
CA ALA A 144 2.33 7.56 -17.61
C ALA A 144 0.94 7.89 -17.04
N LYS A 145 -0.12 7.50 -17.74
CA LYS A 145 -1.51 7.63 -17.28
C LYS A 145 -1.77 6.82 -16.02
N GLY A 146 -1.29 5.58 -15.97
CA GLY A 146 -1.37 4.71 -14.80
C GLY A 146 -0.64 5.30 -13.59
N ALA A 147 0.58 5.80 -13.80
CA ALA A 147 1.37 6.48 -12.79
C ALA A 147 0.70 7.77 -12.29
N HIS A 148 0.10 8.56 -13.19
CA HIS A 148 -0.64 9.76 -12.80
C HIS A 148 -1.82 9.42 -11.89
N GLN A 149 -2.57 8.36 -12.19
CA GLN A 149 -3.71 7.91 -11.39
C GLN A 149 -3.27 7.40 -10.01
N LEU A 150 -2.18 6.62 -9.93
CA LEU A 150 -1.64 6.18 -8.65
C LEU A 150 -1.04 7.34 -7.84
N TRP A 151 -0.42 8.32 -8.51
CA TRP A 151 0.04 9.54 -7.85
C TRP A 151 -1.14 10.36 -7.29
N LEU A 152 -2.21 10.56 -8.07
CA LEU A 152 -3.43 11.23 -7.61
C LEU A 152 -4.08 10.48 -6.44
N MET A 153 -4.13 9.15 -6.51
CA MET A 153 -4.61 8.30 -5.42
C MET A 153 -3.83 8.57 -4.12
N MET A 154 -2.50 8.72 -4.19
CA MET A 154 -1.67 9.04 -3.03
C MET A 154 -1.94 10.44 -2.49
N VAL A 155 -2.03 11.45 -3.37
CA VAL A 155 -2.38 12.82 -2.95
C VAL A 155 -3.75 12.85 -2.27
N LEU A 156 -4.76 12.20 -2.85
CA LEU A 156 -6.09 12.11 -2.26
C LEU A 156 -6.09 11.32 -0.94
N SER A 157 -5.19 10.34 -0.77
CA SER A 157 -5.05 9.63 0.51
C SER A 157 -4.59 10.58 1.62
N VAL A 158 -3.69 11.53 1.33
CA VAL A 158 -3.28 12.57 2.28
C VAL A 158 -4.44 13.52 2.57
N VAL A 159 -5.15 13.98 1.54
CA VAL A 159 -6.33 14.85 1.71
C VAL A 159 -7.40 14.17 2.57
N SER A 160 -7.68 12.88 2.31
CA SER A 160 -8.63 12.08 3.09
C SER A 160 -8.22 11.99 4.56
N ALA A 161 -6.93 11.80 4.83
CA ALA A 161 -6.39 11.76 6.21
C ALA A 161 -6.50 13.11 6.94
N VAL A 162 -6.44 14.24 6.22
CA VAL A 162 -6.64 15.57 6.82
C VAL A 162 -8.12 15.85 7.07
N VAL A 163 -8.99 15.50 6.11
CA VAL A 163 -10.43 15.72 6.21
C VAL A 163 -11.08 14.86 7.30
N SER A 164 -10.55 13.66 7.55
CA SER A 164 -11.06 12.77 8.61
C SER A 164 -10.88 13.31 10.04
N ILE A 165 -10.07 14.36 10.23
CA ILE A 165 -9.90 15.03 11.52
C ILE A 165 -11.17 15.81 11.92
N ILE A 166 -11.99 16.22 10.94
CA ILE A 166 -13.20 17.01 11.19
C ILE A 166 -14.33 16.09 11.69
N PRO A 167 -14.85 16.27 12.92
CA PRO A 167 -15.93 15.45 13.45
C PRO A 167 -17.20 15.55 12.58
N LEU A 168 -17.96 14.44 12.48
CA LEU A 168 -19.22 14.28 11.71
C LEU A 168 -19.07 14.42 10.18
N VAL A 169 -18.58 15.55 9.66
CA VAL A 169 -18.46 15.82 8.23
C VAL A 169 -17.29 15.05 7.61
N GLY A 170 -16.19 14.89 8.36
CA GLY A 170 -14.99 14.19 7.91
C GLY A 170 -15.24 12.72 7.57
N ASN A 171 -16.13 12.04 8.28
CA ASN A 171 -16.42 10.63 8.05
C ASN A 171 -17.12 10.38 6.70
N ILE A 172 -18.12 11.21 6.37
CA ILE A 172 -18.86 11.09 5.10
C ILE A 172 -17.91 11.43 3.92
N LEU A 173 -17.15 12.52 4.05
CA LEU A 173 -16.20 12.93 3.02
C LEU A 173 -15.07 11.90 2.83
N SER A 174 -14.54 11.35 3.92
CA SER A 174 -13.52 10.29 3.87
C SER A 174 -14.05 9.03 3.19
N LEU A 175 -15.33 8.67 3.38
CA LEU A 175 -15.94 7.54 2.69
C LEU A 175 -16.02 7.77 1.18
N ILE A 176 -16.49 8.95 0.76
CA ILE A 176 -16.57 9.32 -0.66
C ILE A 176 -15.16 9.32 -1.28
N LEU A 177 -14.18 9.94 -0.61
CA LEU A 177 -12.78 9.94 -1.05
C LEU A 177 -12.20 8.54 -1.14
N SER A 178 -12.54 7.63 -0.22
CA SER A 178 -12.07 6.24 -0.24
C SER A 178 -12.53 5.50 -1.50
N ILE A 179 -13.76 5.75 -1.97
CA ILE A 179 -14.27 5.18 -3.22
C ILE A 179 -13.48 5.72 -4.42
N VAL A 180 -13.23 7.03 -4.46
CA VAL A 180 -12.46 7.67 -5.54
C VAL A 180 -11.01 7.15 -5.55
N ILE A 181 -10.37 7.03 -4.38
CA ILE A 181 -9.04 6.45 -4.19
C ILE A 181 -9.01 5.01 -4.73
N LEU A 182 -10.01 4.19 -4.41
CA LEU A 182 -10.09 2.82 -4.89
C LEU A 182 -10.28 2.75 -6.42
N ALA A 183 -11.11 3.62 -6.99
CA ALA A 183 -11.29 3.72 -8.43
C ALA A 183 -9.99 4.13 -9.14
N LEU A 184 -9.26 5.11 -8.61
CA LEU A 184 -7.96 5.53 -9.14
C LEU A 184 -6.92 4.42 -9.01
N ALA A 185 -6.92 3.64 -7.93
CA ALA A 185 -6.08 2.47 -7.79
C ALA A 185 -6.38 1.47 -8.93
N PHE A 186 -7.65 1.10 -9.12
CA PHE A 186 -8.05 0.17 -10.17
C PHE A 186 -7.63 0.63 -11.56
N LEU A 187 -7.90 1.89 -11.90
CA LEU A 187 -7.53 2.47 -13.18
C LEU A 187 -6.00 2.52 -13.35
N GLY A 188 -5.28 2.93 -12.31
CA GLY A 188 -3.83 3.07 -12.32
C GLY A 188 -3.12 1.74 -12.57
N TRP A 189 -3.48 0.72 -11.80
CA TRP A 189 -2.93 -0.62 -11.96
C TRP A 189 -3.33 -1.28 -13.28
N ARG A 190 -4.57 -1.09 -13.75
CA ARG A 190 -5.01 -1.59 -15.06
C ARG A 190 -4.20 -0.99 -16.21
N ASN A 191 -3.94 0.31 -16.16
CA ASN A 191 -3.16 0.99 -17.20
C ASN A 191 -1.70 0.51 -17.22
N PHE A 192 -1.09 0.29 -16.05
CA PHE A 192 0.23 -0.36 -15.97
C PHE A 192 0.22 -1.81 -16.47
N ALA A 193 -0.84 -2.58 -16.23
CA ALA A 193 -0.90 -3.97 -16.67
C ALA A 193 -1.00 -4.10 -18.20
N ASN A 194 -1.48 -3.04 -18.85
CA ASN A 194 -1.64 -2.95 -20.30
C ASN A 194 -0.52 -2.11 -20.96
N SER A 195 0.43 -1.56 -20.20
CA SER A 195 1.54 -0.80 -20.76
C SER A 195 2.62 -1.75 -21.32
N SER A 196 3.31 -1.31 -22.37
CA SER A 196 4.55 -1.95 -22.83
C SER A 196 5.70 -1.65 -21.85
N LEU A 197 6.78 -2.41 -21.94
CA LEU A 197 8.06 -2.08 -21.29
C LEU A 197 8.99 -1.26 -22.21
N GLU A 198 8.64 -1.19 -23.50
CA GLU A 198 9.30 -0.39 -24.53
C GLU A 198 9.04 1.10 -24.33
#